data_AF-X1ICA8-F1
#
_entry.id   AF-X1ICA8-F1
#
_cell.length_a   1.000
_cell.length_b   1.000
_cell.length_c   1.000
_cell.angle_alpha   90.00
_cell.angle_beta   90.00
_cell.angle_gamma   90.00
#
_symmetry.space_group_name_H-M   'P 1'
#
loop_
_entity.id
_entity.type
_entity.pdbx_description
1 polymer ?
#
loop_
_entity_poly.entity_id
_entity_poly.type
_entity_poly.pdbx_seq_one_letter_code
_entity_poly.pdbx_strand_id
1 'polypeptide(L)'
;AGPLVCQQLRRAKVCAGLIDAGTVPENYIQPIIKKAPQNLLIIDAIDFGASSGTISIFKPEQLNSSVFSTHALSPRLFVDMVCQNIKVDVYFVGIQPAQTQIGQSVSAEVNQVIQWLTHTLTEIFTPEK
;
A
#
# COMPACT_ATOMS: atom_id res chain seq x y z
N ALA A 1 -5.22 5.22 -4.25
CA ALA A 1 -5.46 5.15 -2.79
C ALA A 1 -4.17 5.35 -1.98
N GLY A 2 -3.08 4.65 -2.32
CA GLY A 2 -1.80 4.68 -1.58
C GLY A 2 -1.26 6.08 -1.21
N PRO A 3 -1.07 7.01 -2.17
CA PRO A 3 -0.54 8.34 -1.86
C PRO A 3 -1.40 9.14 -0.87
N LEU A 4 -2.73 9.00 -0.92
CA LEU A 4 -3.65 9.67 0.01
C LEU A 4 -3.49 9.14 1.43
N VAL A 5 -3.41 7.82 1.61
CA VAL A 5 -3.16 7.21 2.92
C VAL A 5 -1.81 7.67 3.47
N CYS A 6 -0.76 7.62 2.65
CA CYS A 6 0.58 8.06 3.05
C CYS A 6 0.60 9.55 3.46
N GLN A 7 -0.08 10.42 2.71
CA GLN A 7 -0.21 11.84 3.04
C GLN A 7 -0.92 12.05 4.39
N GLN A 8 -1.99 11.31 4.67
CA GLN A 8 -2.73 11.45 5.92
C GLN A 8 -1.93 10.93 7.13
N LEU A 9 -1.25 9.79 6.99
CA LEU A 9 -0.37 9.25 8.04
C LEU A 9 0.80 10.20 8.34
N ARG A 10 1.36 10.86 7.32
CA ARG A 10 2.38 11.91 7.52
C ARG A 10 1.85 13.07 8.36
N ARG A 11 0.61 13.53 8.10
CA ARG A 11 -0.03 14.61 8.87
C ARG A 11 -0.28 14.20 10.31
N ALA A 12 -0.64 12.93 10.53
CA ALA A 12 -0.82 12.35 11.85
C ALA A 12 0.49 12.14 12.62
N LYS A 13 1.66 12.27 11.96
CA LYS A 13 3.00 12.09 12.56
C LYS A 13 3.17 10.72 13.23
N VAL A 14 2.68 9.67 12.56
CA VAL A 14 2.87 8.29 13.02
C VAL A 14 4.35 7.94 13.17
N CYS A 15 4.67 7.02 14.07
CA CYS A 15 6.06 6.57 14.30
C CYS A 15 6.61 5.68 13.16
N ALA A 16 5.74 5.18 12.27
CA ALA A 16 6.14 4.33 11.15
C ALA A 16 6.92 5.10 10.08
N GLY A 17 7.90 4.44 9.46
CA GLY A 17 8.60 4.98 8.29
C GLY A 17 7.68 5.06 7.07
N LEU A 18 7.40 6.26 6.58
CA LEU A 18 6.49 6.47 5.44
C LEU A 18 7.24 6.70 4.13
N ILE A 19 6.84 5.99 3.08
CA ILE A 19 7.30 6.16 1.70
C ILE A 19 6.08 6.38 0.82
N ASP A 20 6.11 7.43 0.00
CA ASP A 20 5.13 7.59 -1.07
C ASP A 20 5.85 7.21 -2.36
N ALA A 21 5.49 6.04 -2.88
CA ALA A 21 6.10 5.44 -4.06
C ALA A 21 5.48 5.94 -5.38
N GLY A 22 4.37 6.68 -5.31
CA GLY A 22 3.61 7.08 -6.50
C GLY A 22 3.33 5.88 -7.42
N THR A 23 3.84 5.96 -8.65
CA THR A 23 3.70 4.91 -9.67
C THR A 23 5.01 4.16 -9.95
N VAL A 24 6.08 4.41 -9.17
CA VAL A 24 7.45 3.90 -9.43
C VAL A 24 8.07 3.31 -8.15
N PRO A 25 7.49 2.22 -7.60
CA PRO A 25 7.97 1.59 -6.36
C PRO A 25 9.43 1.09 -6.44
N GLU A 26 9.92 0.79 -7.63
CA GLU A 26 11.27 0.26 -7.87
C GLU A 26 12.38 1.21 -7.38
N ASN A 27 12.12 2.53 -7.43
CA ASN A 27 13.06 3.55 -6.94
C ASN A 27 13.31 3.48 -5.41
N TYR A 28 12.45 2.77 -4.69
CA TYR A 28 12.49 2.70 -3.23
C TYR A 28 13.05 1.38 -2.70
N ILE A 29 13.44 0.44 -3.56
CA ILE A 29 14.05 -0.85 -3.14
C ILE A 29 15.27 -0.62 -2.25
N GLN A 30 16.26 0.14 -2.75
CA GLN A 30 17.50 0.42 -2.01
C GLN A 30 17.24 1.21 -0.71
N PRO A 31 16.42 2.29 -0.71
CA PRO A 31 15.98 2.93 0.53
C PRO A 31 15.35 1.99 1.56
N ILE A 32 14.49 1.05 1.13
CA ILE A 32 13.85 0.08 2.02
C ILE A 32 14.87 -0.89 2.60
N ILE A 33 15.74 -1.45 1.75
CA ILE A 33 16.82 -2.36 2.17
C ILE A 33 17.72 -1.70 3.21
N LYS A 34 18.13 -0.45 3.00
CA LYS A 34 18.97 0.29 3.95
C LYS A 34 18.29 0.54 5.29
N LYS A 35 16.97 0.70 5.31
CA LYS A 35 16.19 0.83 6.56
C LYS A 35 16.01 -0.49 7.28
N ALA A 36 16.12 -1.63 6.58
CA ALA A 36 15.96 -2.98 7.10
C ALA A 36 14.76 -3.14 8.06
N PRO A 37 13.52 -2.77 7.62
CA PRO A 37 12.35 -2.88 8.48
C PRO A 37 12.02 -4.36 8.76
N GLN A 38 11.44 -4.63 9.93
CA GLN A 38 10.89 -5.95 10.23
C GLN A 38 9.60 -6.22 9.44
N ASN A 39 8.78 -5.19 9.23
CA ASN A 39 7.51 -5.28 8.52
C ASN A 39 7.44 -4.22 7.41
N LEU A 40 6.99 -4.62 6.22
CA LEU A 40 6.72 -3.74 5.08
C LEU A 40 5.23 -3.82 4.71
N LEU A 41 4.51 -2.74 4.95
CA LEU A 41 3.11 -2.60 4.58
C LEU A 41 3.00 -1.78 3.28
N ILE A 42 2.46 -2.37 2.23
CA ILE A 42 2.25 -1.74 0.92
C ILE A 42 0.76 -1.46 0.78
N ILE A 43 0.38 -0.20 0.59
CA ILE A 43 -1.03 0.21 0.51
C ILE A 43 -1.31 0.70 -0.90
N ASP A 44 -2.25 0.05 -1.60
CA ASP A 44 -2.59 0.42 -2.96
C ASP A 44 -4.08 0.21 -3.29
N ALA A 45 -4.53 0.81 -4.39
CA ALA A 45 -5.78 0.43 -5.01
C ALA A 45 -5.57 -0.89 -5.78
N ILE A 46 -6.26 -1.94 -5.37
CA ILE A 46 -6.13 -3.28 -5.98
C ILE A 46 -7.51 -3.69 -6.46
N ASP A 47 -7.62 -4.08 -7.73
CA ASP A 47 -8.87 -4.58 -8.29
C ASP A 47 -8.97 -6.09 -8.15
N PHE A 48 -9.65 -6.53 -7.09
CA PHE A 48 -9.86 -7.95 -6.79
C PHE A 48 -11.32 -8.38 -6.96
N GLY A 49 -12.11 -7.61 -7.71
CA GLY A 49 -13.49 -7.93 -8.07
C GLY A 49 -14.50 -7.85 -6.92
N ALA A 50 -14.16 -7.22 -5.80
CA ALA A 50 -15.08 -6.99 -4.69
C ALA A 50 -15.93 -5.71 -4.89
N SER A 51 -16.77 -5.38 -3.91
CA SER A 51 -17.47 -4.09 -3.90
C SER A 51 -16.49 -2.94 -3.63
N SER A 52 -16.71 -1.79 -4.28
CA SER A 52 -15.92 -0.57 -4.09
C SER A 52 -15.72 -0.23 -2.61
N GLY A 53 -14.48 0.08 -2.22
CA GLY A 53 -14.11 0.36 -0.83
C GLY A 53 -13.87 -0.88 0.03
N THR A 54 -14.05 -2.10 -0.49
CA THR A 54 -13.64 -3.30 0.26
C THR A 54 -12.13 -3.25 0.52
N ILE A 55 -11.72 -3.52 1.76
CA ILE A 55 -10.31 -3.72 2.12
C ILE A 55 -10.02 -5.21 2.19
N SER A 56 -8.89 -5.62 1.64
CA SER A 56 -8.34 -6.96 1.85
C SER A 56 -6.83 -6.91 2.07
N ILE A 57 -6.32 -7.85 2.87
CA ILE A 57 -4.88 -8.00 3.13
C ILE A 57 -4.38 -9.20 2.35
N PHE A 58 -3.30 -9.01 1.62
CA PHE A 58 -2.68 -10.05 0.80
C PHE A 58 -1.21 -10.22 1.18
N LYS A 59 -0.75 -11.47 1.17
CA LYS A 59 0.66 -11.79 1.11
C LYS A 59 1.16 -11.71 -0.34
N PRO A 60 2.48 -11.50 -0.56
CA PRO A 60 3.05 -11.41 -1.91
C PRO A 60 2.70 -12.60 -2.81
N GLU A 61 2.59 -13.81 -2.25
CA GLU A 61 2.30 -15.03 -3.01
C GLU A 61 0.85 -15.08 -3.52
N GLN A 62 -0.06 -14.31 -2.91
CA GLN A 62 -1.47 -14.26 -3.25
C GLN A 62 -1.76 -13.28 -4.40
N LEU A 63 -0.80 -12.45 -4.78
CA LEU A 63 -0.95 -11.38 -5.77
C LEU A 63 -0.74 -11.83 -7.24
N ASN A 64 -0.90 -13.12 -7.53
CA ASN A 64 -0.67 -13.64 -8.88
C ASN A 64 -1.69 -13.09 -9.90
N SER A 65 -1.26 -13.10 -11.17
CA SER A 65 -1.76 -12.52 -12.44
C SER A 65 -3.27 -12.26 -12.67
N SER A 66 -4.16 -12.80 -11.86
CA SER A 66 -5.62 -12.64 -11.97
C SER A 66 -6.19 -11.47 -11.15
N VAL A 67 -5.41 -10.88 -10.23
CA VAL A 67 -5.86 -9.79 -9.32
C VAL A 67 -5.34 -8.40 -9.73
N PHE A 68 -4.46 -8.33 -10.72
CA PHE A 68 -3.95 -7.05 -11.21
C PHE A 68 -4.16 -6.96 -12.71
N SER A 69 -4.77 -5.85 -13.15
CA SER A 69 -4.76 -5.42 -14.55
C SER A 69 -3.35 -5.49 -15.14
N THR A 70 -3.26 -5.64 -16.46
CA THR A 70 -2.15 -6.08 -17.34
C THR A 70 -0.76 -5.40 -17.24
N HIS A 71 -0.36 -4.89 -16.08
CA HIS A 71 1.01 -4.53 -15.70
C HIS A 71 1.56 -5.39 -14.53
N ALA A 72 0.90 -6.50 -14.20
CA ALA A 72 1.06 -7.36 -13.02
C ALA A 72 2.44 -8.03 -12.80
N LEU A 73 3.50 -7.64 -13.52
CA LEU A 73 4.88 -8.05 -13.24
C LEU A 73 5.56 -7.18 -12.16
N SER A 74 5.13 -5.93 -11.94
CA SER A 74 5.87 -4.94 -11.10
C SER A 74 5.83 -5.19 -9.57
N PRO A 75 4.67 -5.47 -8.90
CA PRO A 75 4.63 -5.50 -7.43
C PRO A 75 5.33 -6.71 -6.81
N ARG A 76 5.19 -7.90 -7.42
CA ARG A 76 5.83 -9.12 -6.91
C ARG A 76 7.34 -9.09 -7.10
N LEU A 77 7.82 -8.65 -8.27
CA LEU A 77 9.25 -8.49 -8.52
C LEU A 77 9.88 -7.45 -7.58
N PHE A 78 9.19 -6.34 -7.32
CA PHE A 78 9.59 -5.35 -6.33
C PHE A 78 9.80 -6.00 -4.94
N VAL A 79 8.82 -6.76 -4.47
CA VAL A 79 8.90 -7.44 -3.17
C VAL A 79 10.01 -8.48 -3.14
N ASP A 80 10.12 -9.30 -4.19
CA ASP A 80 11.14 -10.33 -4.29
C ASP A 80 12.56 -9.72 -4.20
N MET A 81 12.79 -8.58 -4.86
CA MET A 81 14.08 -7.87 -4.78
C MET A 81 14.39 -7.38 -3.35
N VAL A 82 13.40 -6.92 -2.60
CA VAL A 82 13.60 -6.51 -1.20
C VAL A 82 13.88 -7.73 -0.32
N CYS A 83 13.07 -8.78 -0.43
CA CYS A 83 13.17 -10.00 0.38
C CYS A 83 14.46 -10.80 0.12
N GLN A 84 15.08 -10.65 -1.05
CA GLN A 84 16.40 -11.24 -1.35
C GLN A 84 17.54 -10.60 -0.56
N ASN A 85 17.39 -9.36 -0.11
CA ASN A 85 18.45 -8.58 0.53
C ASN A 85 18.26 -8.45 2.05
N ILE A 86 17.02 -8.55 2.54
CA ILE A 86 16.69 -8.42 3.97
C ILE A 86 15.59 -9.41 4.36
N LYS A 87 15.59 -9.82 5.64
CA LYS A 87 14.45 -10.53 6.24
C LYS A 87 13.38 -9.50 6.60
N VAL A 88 12.24 -9.56 5.92
CA VAL A 88 11.11 -8.64 6.12
C VAL A 88 9.79 -9.38 5.90
N ASP A 89 8.81 -9.12 6.75
CA ASP A 89 7.44 -9.58 6.56
C ASP A 89 6.68 -8.56 5.70
N VAL A 90 6.17 -8.99 4.55
CA VAL A 90 5.53 -8.09 3.58
C VAL A 90 4.04 -8.36 3.50
N TYR A 91 3.25 -7.29 3.56
CA TYR A 91 1.80 -7.33 3.46
C TYR A 91 1.31 -6.23 2.52
N PHE A 92 0.32 -6.56 1.71
CA PHE A 92 -0.40 -5.61 0.87
C PHE A 92 -1.77 -5.33 1.47
N VAL A 93 -2.11 -4.06 1.65
CA VAL A 93 -3.46 -3.60 1.98
C VAL A 93 -4.07 -3.06 0.69
N GLY A 94 -4.92 -3.88 0.07
CA GLY A 94 -5.65 -3.52 -1.13
C GLY A 94 -6.97 -2.86 -0.79
N ILE A 95 -7.24 -1.72 -1.40
CA ILE A 95 -8.57 -1.09 -1.37
C ILE A 95 -9.20 -1.24 -2.75
N GLN A 96 -10.35 -1.90 -2.84
CA GLN A 96 -11.07 -2.07 -4.10
C GLN A 96 -11.48 -0.70 -4.65
N PRO A 97 -10.98 -0.29 -5.83
CA PRO A 97 -11.39 0.96 -6.45
C PRO A 97 -12.82 0.86 -6.99
N ALA A 98 -13.52 1.99 -7.02
CA ALA A 98 -14.75 2.13 -7.80
C ALA A 98 -14.48 2.33 -9.30
N GLN A 99 -13.36 3.00 -9.62
CA GLN A 99 -12.86 3.23 -10.98
C GLN A 99 -11.37 3.62 -10.91
N THR A 100 -10.66 3.46 -12.02
CA THR A 100 -9.22 3.73 -12.15
C THR A 100 -8.90 4.69 -13.31
N GLN A 101 -9.90 5.42 -13.81
CA GLN A 101 -9.73 6.32 -14.94
C GLN A 101 -8.87 7.52 -14.56
N ILE A 102 -7.91 7.85 -15.42
CA ILE A 102 -7.02 9.00 -15.23
C ILE A 102 -7.85 10.29 -15.16
N GLY A 103 -7.52 11.16 -14.21
CA GLY A 103 -8.17 12.46 -14.02
C GLY A 103 -9.45 12.42 -13.20
N GLN A 104 -9.92 11.24 -12.80
CA GLN A 104 -11.07 11.11 -11.91
C GLN A 104 -10.66 11.11 -10.44
N SER A 105 -11.51 11.70 -9.59
CA SER A 105 -11.33 11.69 -8.14
C SER A 105 -11.67 10.34 -7.52
N VAL A 106 -11.12 10.08 -6.35
CA VAL A 106 -11.51 8.93 -5.52
C VAL A 106 -12.99 9.05 -5.15
N SER A 107 -13.75 7.95 -5.27
CA SER A 107 -15.17 7.94 -4.94
C SER A 107 -15.42 8.18 -3.45
N ALA A 108 -16.63 8.60 -3.08
CA ALA A 108 -16.98 8.89 -1.69
C ALA A 108 -16.81 7.65 -0.79
N GLU A 109 -17.23 6.48 -1.28
CA GLU A 109 -17.15 5.21 -0.56
C GLU A 109 -15.69 4.81 -0.31
N VAL A 110 -14.84 4.90 -1.33
CA VAL A 110 -13.41 4.60 -1.20
C VAL A 110 -12.74 5.62 -0.27
N ASN A 111 -13.13 6.90 -0.33
CA ASN A 111 -12.58 7.92 0.55
C ASN A 111 -12.95 7.69 2.02
N GLN A 112 -14.18 7.28 2.33
CA GLN A 112 -14.60 6.91 3.69
C GLN A 112 -13.75 5.78 4.25
N VAL A 113 -13.48 4.77 3.43
CA VAL A 113 -12.65 3.63 3.79
C VAL A 113 -11.19 4.04 4.01
N ILE A 114 -10.66 4.95 3.19
CA ILE A 114 -9.33 5.54 3.40
C ILE A 114 -9.26 6.26 4.75
N GLN A 115 -10.27 7.05 5.12
CA GLN A 115 -10.30 7.72 6.42
C GLN A 115 -10.28 6.71 7.57
N TRP A 116 -11.12 5.67 7.48
CA TRP A 116 -11.15 4.61 8.47
C TRP A 116 -9.80 3.91 8.60
N LEU A 117 -9.20 3.50 7.47
CA LEU A 117 -7.90 2.82 7.45
C LEU A 117 -6.80 3.70 8.06
N THR A 118 -6.72 4.96 7.67
CA THR A 118 -5.73 5.90 8.23
C THR A 118 -5.91 6.06 9.74
N HIS A 119 -7.16 6.18 10.21
CA HIS A 119 -7.43 6.28 11.64
C HIS A 119 -6.94 5.05 12.40
N THR A 120 -7.30 3.86 11.93
CA THR A 120 -6.82 2.58 12.51
C THR A 120 -5.30 2.47 12.49
N LEU A 121 -4.65 2.83 11.39
CA LEU A 121 -3.18 2.79 11.29
C LEU A 121 -2.52 3.83 12.21
N THR A 122 -3.16 4.96 12.48
CA THR A 122 -2.65 5.97 13.43
C THR A 122 -2.70 5.46 14.87
N GLU A 123 -3.74 4.69 15.22
CA GLU A 123 -3.83 4.05 16.53
C GLU A 123 -2.80 2.93 16.71
N ILE A 124 -2.46 2.21 15.63
CA ILE A 124 -1.43 1.17 15.65
C ILE A 124 -0.02 1.79 15.70
N PHE A 125 0.22 2.83 14.90
CA PHE A 125 1.50 3.52 14.79
C PHE A 125 1.44 4.89 15.47
N THR A 126 1.16 4.90 16.78
CA THR A 126 0.99 6.14 17.54
C THR A 126 2.19 7.07 17.39
N PRO A 127 1.98 8.40 17.35
CA PRO A 127 3.08 9.36 17.34
C PRO A 127 4.03 9.17 18.52
N GLU A 128 5.32 9.38 18.29
CA GLU A 128 6.27 9.47 19.39
C GLU A 128 5.93 10.70 20.25
N LYS A 129 5.94 10.53 21.57
CA LYS A 129 5.61 11.58 22.55
C LYS A 129 6.71 12.64 22.64
#